data_AF-A0A844HAE0-F1
#
_entry.id   AF-A0A844HAE0-F1
#
_cell.length_a   1.000
_cell.length_b   1.000
_cell.length_c   1.000
_cell.angle_alpha   90.00
_cell.angle_beta   90.00
_cell.angle_gamma   90.00
#
_symmetry.space_group_name_H-M   'P 1'
#
loop_
_entity.id
_entity.type
_entity.pdbx_description
1 polymer ?
#
loop_
_entity_poly.entity_id
_entity_poly.type
_entity_poly.pdbx_seq_one_letter_code
_entity_poly.pdbx_strand_id
1 'polypeptide(L)'
;MRPEPAGRIAPKPCPMLGAASIEVTPRTLARHEDARLQLPPGSEVFVANIEGTPFAEMLAAAARLRAMGLEPVPHMPARLIAGEAELADHLHVERLAIRTPLLG
;
A
#
# COMPACT_ATOMS: atom_id res chain seq x y z
N MET A 1 -8.53 25.81 19.39
CA MET A 1 -7.39 25.08 19.95
C MET A 1 -7.70 23.59 19.80
N ARG A 2 -7.04 22.87 18.88
CA ARG A 2 -7.23 21.42 18.74
C ARG A 2 -6.43 20.77 19.88
N PRO A 3 -7.01 19.87 20.69
CA PRO A 3 -6.26 19.27 21.79
C PRO A 3 -5.06 18.51 21.24
N GLU A 4 -3.91 18.71 21.87
CA GLU A 4 -2.68 17.92 21.63
C GLU A 4 -3.03 16.42 21.78
N PRO A 5 -2.59 15.56 20.85
CA PRO A 5 -2.86 14.13 20.96
C PRO A 5 -2.22 13.60 22.25
N ALA A 6 -3.06 13.02 23.11
CA ALA A 6 -2.64 12.40 24.36
C ALA A 6 -1.46 11.44 24.12
N GLY A 7 -0.47 11.49 25.02
CA GLY A 7 0.80 10.79 24.92
C GLY A 7 0.66 9.35 24.41
N ARG A 8 1.51 9.02 23.44
CA ARG A 8 1.56 7.74 22.73
C ARG A 8 1.64 6.58 23.73
N ILE A 9 0.51 5.90 23.96
CA ILE A 9 0.50 4.64 24.71
C ILE A 9 1.23 3.62 23.84
N ALA A 10 2.42 3.19 24.29
CA ALA A 10 3.12 2.09 23.62
C ALA A 10 2.22 0.84 23.71
N PRO A 11 1.81 0.24 22.58
CA PRO A 11 0.96 -0.94 22.63
C PRO A 11 1.71 -2.05 23.34
N LYS A 12 1.06 -2.67 24.34
CA LYS A 12 1.58 -3.90 24.94
C LYS A 12 1.63 -4.98 23.84
N PRO A 13 2.71 -5.78 23.74
CA PRO A 13 2.78 -6.87 22.76
C PRO A 13 1.57 -7.80 22.92
N CYS A 14 0.69 -7.82 21.93
CA CYS A 14 -0.47 -8.69 21.91
C CYS A 14 -0.09 -9.94 21.11
N PRO A 15 -0.05 -11.15 21.72
CA PRO A 15 0.42 -12.37 21.05
C PRO A 15 -0.31 -12.68 19.74
N MET A 16 -1.56 -12.24 19.61
CA MET A 16 -2.39 -12.45 18.41
C MET A 16 -1.96 -11.62 17.20
N LEU A 17 -1.21 -10.52 17.41
CA LEU A 17 -0.84 -9.58 16.34
C LEU A 17 0.56 -9.86 15.75
N GLY A 18 1.30 -10.83 16.28
CA GLY A 18 2.66 -11.14 15.82
C GLY A 18 2.76 -11.63 14.36
N ALA A 19 1.65 -12.01 13.75
CA ALA A 19 1.56 -12.46 12.36
C ALA A 19 0.47 -11.72 11.56
N ALA A 20 0.05 -10.53 12.02
CA ALA A 20 -0.96 -9.76 11.30
C ALA A 20 -0.37 -9.13 10.03
N SER A 21 -1.15 -9.14 8.94
CA SER A 21 -0.91 -8.38 7.71
C SER A 21 -2.02 -7.35 7.50
N ILE A 22 -1.75 -6.35 6.67
CA ILE A 22 -2.72 -5.30 6.33
C ILE A 22 -2.87 -5.20 4.82
N GLU A 23 -4.12 -5.10 4.38
CA GLU A 23 -4.49 -4.83 3.00
C GLU A 23 -5.30 -3.54 2.92
N VAL A 24 -5.06 -2.76 1.88
CA VAL A 24 -5.80 -1.55 1.54
C VAL A 24 -6.21 -1.56 0.08
N THR A 25 -7.22 -0.76 -0.25
CA THR A 25 -7.54 -0.44 -1.65
C THR A 25 -7.07 0.98 -1.96
N PRO A 26 -6.80 1.33 -3.24
CA PRO A 26 -6.44 2.68 -3.64
C PRO A 26 -7.47 3.72 -3.19
N ARG A 27 -8.76 3.37 -3.32
CA ARG A 27 -9.88 4.21 -2.89
C ARG A 27 -9.88 4.47 -1.38
N THR A 28 -9.61 3.45 -0.56
CA THR A 28 -9.52 3.61 0.90
C THR A 28 -8.39 4.57 1.26
N LEU A 29 -7.23 4.40 0.62
CA LEU A 29 -6.07 5.26 0.88
C LEU A 29 -6.35 6.71 0.43
N ALA A 30 -6.98 6.91 -0.73
CA ALA A 30 -7.32 8.22 -1.26
C ALA A 30 -8.31 9.01 -0.39
N ARG A 31 -9.27 8.34 0.27
CA ARG A 31 -10.23 8.99 1.18
C ARG A 31 -9.60 9.62 2.42
N HIS A 32 -8.37 9.25 2.74
CA HIS A 32 -7.66 9.74 3.91
C HIS A 32 -6.28 10.25 3.50
N GLU A 33 -6.23 11.45 2.90
CA GLU A 33 -4.97 12.08 2.44
C GLU A 33 -3.95 12.24 3.58
N ASP A 34 -4.41 12.55 4.79
CA ASP A 34 -3.59 12.65 6.00
C ASP A 34 -3.37 11.32 6.74
N ALA A 35 -3.84 10.18 6.19
CA ALA A 35 -3.64 8.89 6.83
C ALA A 35 -2.15 8.63 7.03
N ARG A 36 -1.75 8.59 8.30
CA ARG A 36 -0.48 8.04 8.75
C ARG A 36 -0.77 6.64 9.23
N LEU A 37 -0.49 5.65 8.38
CA LEU A 37 -0.51 4.27 8.81
C LEU A 37 0.52 4.13 9.94
N GLN A 38 0.05 3.77 11.13
CA GLN A 38 0.90 3.64 12.32
C GLN A 38 1.57 2.26 12.34
N LEU A 39 2.25 1.93 11.25
CA LEU A 39 2.96 0.68 11.08
C LEU A 39 4.46 0.90 11.27
N PRO A 40 5.19 -0.12 11.73
CA PRO A 40 6.65 -0.09 11.70
C PRO A 40 7.16 0.25 10.28
N PRO A 41 8.19 1.08 10.13
CA PRO A 41 8.85 1.29 8.85
C PRO A 41 9.25 -0.04 8.20
N GLY A 42 9.12 -0.13 6.88
CA GLY A 42 9.36 -1.37 6.12
C GLY A 42 8.26 -2.42 6.24
N SER A 43 7.15 -2.14 6.94
CA SER A 43 6.01 -3.07 6.97
C SER A 43 5.44 -3.25 5.58
N GLU A 44 5.16 -4.51 5.23
CA GLU A 44 4.47 -4.86 4.00
C GLU A 44 2.99 -4.46 4.08
N VAL A 45 2.49 -3.82 3.02
CA VAL A 45 1.09 -3.42 2.89
C VAL A 45 0.56 -3.86 1.53
N PHE A 46 -0.43 -4.75 1.55
CA PHE A 46 -1.04 -5.25 0.33
C PHE A 46 -1.94 -4.18 -0.29
N VAL A 47 -1.80 -3.95 -1.59
CA VAL A 47 -2.62 -2.99 -2.34
C VAL A 47 -3.48 -3.76 -3.32
N ALA A 48 -4.74 -3.98 -2.97
CA ALA A 48 -5.67 -4.75 -3.78
C ALA A 48 -6.22 -3.91 -4.95
N ASN A 49 -5.98 -4.36 -6.17
CA ASN A 49 -6.68 -3.86 -7.34
C ASN A 49 -8.06 -4.52 -7.44
N ILE A 50 -9.12 -3.73 -7.26
CA ILE A 50 -10.50 -4.22 -7.32
C ILE A 50 -11.20 -3.69 -8.57
N GLU A 51 -12.26 -4.37 -8.98
CA GLU A 51 -13.03 -3.98 -10.15
C GLU A 51 -13.50 -2.52 -10.07
N GLY A 52 -13.42 -1.81 -11.20
CA GLY A 52 -13.68 -0.38 -11.27
C GLY A 52 -12.61 0.52 -10.64
N THR A 53 -11.43 -0.03 -10.32
CA THR A 53 -10.24 0.75 -9.95
C THR A 53 -9.19 0.59 -11.05
N PRO A 54 -8.76 1.68 -11.72
CA PRO A 54 -7.70 1.63 -12.71
C PRO A 54 -6.37 1.15 -12.10
N PHE A 55 -5.61 0.35 -12.85
CA PHE A 55 -4.26 -0.10 -12.44
C PHE A 55 -3.34 1.08 -12.05
N ALA A 56 -3.43 2.20 -12.76
CA ALA A 56 -2.68 3.42 -12.46
C ALA A 56 -2.98 3.99 -11.05
N GLU A 57 -4.21 3.86 -10.55
CA GLU A 57 -4.55 4.28 -9.18
C GLU A 57 -3.89 3.37 -8.14
N MET A 58 -3.77 2.07 -8.43
CA MET A 58 -3.00 1.15 -7.58
C MET A 58 -1.53 1.53 -7.52
N LEU A 59 -0.92 1.88 -8.66
CA LEU A 59 0.47 2.34 -8.70
C LEU A 59 0.67 3.63 -7.89
N ALA A 60 -0.27 4.59 -8.00
CA ALA A 60 -0.22 5.82 -7.22
C ALA A 60 -0.34 5.54 -5.71
N ALA A 61 -1.21 4.61 -5.31
CA ALA A 61 -1.32 4.18 -3.92
C ALA A 61 -0.04 3.51 -3.42
N ALA A 62 0.59 2.64 -4.23
CA ALA A 62 1.85 2.01 -3.89
C ALA A 62 2.99 3.03 -3.72
N ALA A 63 3.11 3.98 -4.65
CA ALA A 63 4.09 5.06 -4.56
C ALA A 63 3.89 5.91 -3.29
N ARG A 64 2.63 6.19 -2.94
CA ARG A 64 2.30 6.90 -1.70
C ARG A 64 2.71 6.12 -0.46
N LEU A 65 2.50 4.80 -0.41
CA LEU A 65 2.95 3.94 0.70
C LEU A 65 4.48 3.93 0.83
N ARG A 66 5.21 3.88 -0.28
CA ARG A 66 6.68 4.01 -0.31
C ARG A 66 7.14 5.34 0.28
N ALA A 67 6.47 6.44 -0.07
CA ALA A 67 6.75 7.76 0.49
C ALA A 67 6.49 7.84 2.01
N MET A 68 5.67 6.93 2.57
CA MET A 68 5.48 6.78 4.02
C MET A 68 6.52 5.86 4.69
N GLY A 69 7.47 5.29 3.94
CA GLY A 69 8.45 4.34 4.43
C GLY A 69 7.90 2.91 4.62
N LEU A 70 6.84 2.56 3.90
CA LEU A 70 6.23 1.23 3.91
C LEU A 70 6.55 0.48 2.61
N GLU A 71 6.41 -0.85 2.63
CA GLU A 71 6.66 -1.69 1.45
C GLU A 71 5.33 -2.13 0.82
N PRO A 72 4.88 -1.52 -0.28
CA PRO A 72 3.65 -1.93 -0.93
C PRO A 72 3.82 -3.27 -1.64
N VAL A 73 2.79 -4.11 -1.56
CA VAL A 73 2.70 -5.38 -2.28
C VAL A 73 1.46 -5.32 -3.19
N PRO A 74 1.61 -4.93 -4.47
CA PRO A 74 0.48 -4.83 -5.39
C PRO A 74 -0.13 -6.20 -5.68
N HIS A 75 -1.45 -6.29 -5.58
CA HIS A 75 -2.20 -7.51 -5.87
C HIS A 75 -3.19 -7.24 -7.00
N MET A 76 -2.96 -7.88 -8.14
CA MET A 76 -3.83 -7.82 -9.31
C MET A 76 -4.61 -9.13 -9.48
N PRO A 77 -5.94 -9.09 -9.51
CA PRO A 77 -6.73 -10.28 -9.77
C PRO A 77 -6.66 -10.63 -11.26
N ALA A 78 -6.30 -11.88 -11.57
CA ALA A 78 -6.13 -12.35 -12.95
C ALA A 78 -7.35 -12.10 -13.85
N ARG A 79 -8.57 -12.12 -13.28
CA ARG A 79 -9.82 -11.86 -14.02
C ARG A 79 -9.94 -10.44 -14.61
N LEU A 80 -9.14 -9.49 -14.12
CA LEU A 80 -9.13 -8.11 -14.62
C LEU A 80 -8.05 -7.90 -15.70
N ILE A 81 -7.35 -8.95 -16.11
CA ILE A 81 -6.27 -8.90 -17.09
C ILE A 81 -6.75 -9.64 -18.35
N ALA A 82 -6.80 -8.94 -19.48
CA ALA A 82 -7.34 -9.44 -20.74
C ALA A 82 -6.49 -10.55 -21.38
N GLY A 83 -5.20 -10.62 -21.04
CA GLY A 83 -4.30 -11.67 -21.52
C GLY A 83 -2.84 -11.44 -21.17
N GLU A 84 -1.97 -12.26 -21.77
CA GLU A 84 -0.53 -12.29 -21.46
C GLU A 84 0.19 -10.98 -21.78
N ALA A 85 -0.18 -10.28 -22.85
CA ALA A 85 0.42 -9.00 -23.23
C ALA A 85 0.16 -7.93 -22.14
N GLU A 86 -1.08 -7.79 -21.70
CA GLU A 86 -1.44 -6.86 -20.63
C GLU A 86 -0.80 -7.25 -19.29
N LEU A 87 -0.70 -8.55 -18.99
CA LEU A 87 0.03 -9.03 -17.82
C LEU A 87 1.50 -8.61 -17.87
N ALA A 88 2.17 -8.81 -19.01
CA ALA A 88 3.57 -8.46 -19.19
C ALA A 88 3.80 -6.96 -19.03
N ASP A 89 2.93 -6.13 -19.59
CA ASP A 89 2.97 -4.68 -19.46
C ASP A 89 2.77 -4.25 -17.99
N HIS A 90 1.76 -4.80 -17.30
CA HIS A 90 1.53 -4.51 -15.89
C HIS A 90 2.73 -4.90 -15.02
N LEU A 91 3.31 -6.09 -15.21
CA LEU A 91 4.49 -6.53 -14.46
C LEU A 91 5.72 -5.66 -14.75
N HIS A 92 5.89 -5.20 -16.00
CA HIS A 92 6.97 -4.31 -16.37
C HIS A 92 6.84 -2.96 -15.66
N VAL A 93 5.67 -2.34 -15.74
CA VAL A 93 5.40 -1.02 -15.14
C VAL A 93 5.46 -1.08 -13.61
N GLU A 94 4.88 -2.11 -13.00
CA GLU A 94 4.90 -2.33 -11.54
C GLU A 94 6.34 -2.39 -11.01
N ARG A 95 7.21 -3.18 -11.66
CA ARG A 95 8.63 -3.28 -11.29
C ARG A 95 9.35 -1.94 -11.38
N LEU A 96 9.12 -1.18 -12.45
CA LEU A 96 9.75 0.14 -12.61
C LEU A 96 9.27 1.14 -11.56
N ALA A 97 7.97 1.14 -11.28
CA ALA A 97 7.35 2.13 -10.40
C ALA A 97 7.64 1.89 -8.90
N ILE A 98 7.81 0.64 -8.48
CA ILE A 98 7.85 0.28 -7.06
C ILE A 98 9.23 -0.19 -6.61
N ARG A 99 9.89 -1.05 -7.42
CA ARG A 99 11.13 -1.74 -7.03
C ARG A 99 12.40 -0.96 -7.37
N THR A 100 12.29 0.13 -8.11
CA THR A 100 13.42 1.05 -8.29
C THR A 100 13.74 1.70 -6.94
N PRO A 101 14.95 1.53 -6.39
CA PRO A 101 15.32 2.21 -5.16
C PRO A 101 15.24 3.72 -5.42
N LEU A 102 14.50 4.44 -4.56
CA LEU A 102 14.61 5.88 -4.48
C LEU A 102 16.06 6.15 -4.05
N LEU A 103 16.91 6.50 -5.01
CA LEU A 103 18.29 6.92 -4.73
C LEU A 103 18.20 8.09 -3.74
N GLY A 104 18.67 7.86 -2.52
CA GLY A 104 18.77 8.86 -1.46
C GLY A 104 19.89 9.84 -1.70
#